data_AF-A0A957T7B0-F1
#
_entry.id   AF-A0A957T7B0-F1
#
_cell.length_a   1.000
_cell.length_b   1.000
_cell.length_c   1.000
_cell.angle_alpha   90.00
_cell.angle_beta   90.00
_cell.angle_gamma   90.00
#
_symmetry.space_group_name_H-M   'P 1'
#
loop_
_entity.id
_entity.type
_entity.pdbx_description
1 polymer ?
#
loop_
_entity_poly.entity_id
_entity_poly.type
_entity_poly.pdbx_seq_one_letter_code
_entity_poly.pdbx_strand_id
1 'polypeptide(L)'
;MKEWMIMPAKFFRRLLPVVVAALALGIVFSAALAQTTTPDDVENPNALPSGSPLHPVFALLDADGNNVLESGMPVSTMRTCGSCHDTEFIAEHSFHADLGLGDFTDPGAVTGGNAWDTSPGTFGKWNPLIYRYLSPASDEIVDLTTVEWIKTLGARHVGGGPAVTGRDSTPLVDLPADAANPETSIVDPITGEATAWDWNESGVVEMNCFLCHLAAPNNDARLTALDAGDFGWANTVTLLGSGILTGTVDTPIWNADAFDAEGNLLPVYVTVQDPTSENCGQCHGDVHMNNRVPLVLDSDCEDNGWTTTTTGQVYSSQRLANSGLNLENKNDLSLAWDVHAERVVACTECHYSVNNPVYYQEDPESKPDHLVFDPRRIDFGEYLYRPIHEFAKGQSAQGSLAPEFDNTLRRCESCHSVEDNHNWLPYKDRHMQEVSCESCHIPELHAPAQQAVDWTVLQLDGSPATECRGVENAGGSSPLLTGYTPTLLPRINGAGDYTLAPHNLVASWYWIYGEPARPVPLRNLEAAWLT
;
A
#
# COMPACT_ATOMS: atom_id res chain seq x y z
N MET A 1 40.14 -66.93 25.25
CA MET A 1 40.97 -66.89 26.47
C MET A 1 40.87 -65.49 27.06
N LYS A 2 40.33 -65.38 28.29
CA LYS A 2 40.51 -64.30 29.29
C LYS A 2 40.12 -62.87 28.89
N GLU A 3 39.50 -62.00 29.70
CA GLU A 3 39.04 -61.98 31.09
C GLU A 3 38.06 -60.79 31.16
N TRP A 4 36.83 -60.96 31.66
CA TRP A 4 35.90 -59.85 31.91
C TRP A 4 36.15 -59.31 33.32
N MET A 5 36.51 -58.04 33.40
CA MET A 5 36.74 -57.30 34.63
C MET A 5 35.40 -56.95 35.28
N ILE A 6 35.08 -57.63 36.37
CA ILE A 6 33.90 -57.39 37.21
C ILE A 6 34.09 -56.04 37.93
N MET A 7 33.33 -55.01 37.54
CA MET A 7 33.21 -53.80 38.34
C MET A 7 32.34 -54.06 39.58
N PRO A 8 32.71 -53.57 40.77
CA PRO A 8 32.01 -53.90 42.00
C PRO A 8 30.66 -53.16 42.10
N ALA A 9 29.61 -53.92 42.42
CA ALA A 9 28.21 -53.47 42.63
C ALA A 9 28.03 -52.34 43.67
N LYS A 10 29.10 -51.94 44.39
CA LYS A 10 29.08 -50.81 45.33
C LYS A 10 29.08 -49.44 44.64
N PHE A 11 29.47 -49.35 43.37
CA PHE A 11 29.48 -48.08 42.63
C PHE A 11 28.07 -47.64 42.20
N PHE A 12 27.23 -48.59 41.76
CA PHE A 12 25.84 -48.32 41.38
C PHE A 12 24.97 -47.84 42.54
N ARG A 13 25.24 -48.32 43.76
CA ARG A 13 24.42 -48.00 44.95
C ARG A 13 24.61 -46.58 45.48
N ARG A 14 25.67 -45.88 45.06
CA ARG A 14 25.95 -44.48 45.45
C ARG A 14 25.54 -43.45 44.39
N LEU A 15 25.45 -43.85 43.12
CA LEU A 15 25.02 -42.99 42.02
C LEU A 15 23.50 -42.92 41.86
N LEU A 16 22.77 -44.00 42.20
CA LEU A 16 21.31 -44.04 42.08
C LEU A 16 20.58 -42.91 42.87
N PRO A 17 20.90 -42.59 44.14
CA PRO A 17 20.22 -41.49 44.83
C PRO A 17 20.58 -40.10 44.27
N VAL A 18 21.77 -39.93 43.67
CA VAL A 18 22.20 -38.66 43.06
C VAL A 18 21.50 -38.43 41.73
N VAL A 19 21.34 -39.48 40.91
CA VAL A 19 20.61 -39.42 39.64
C VAL A 19 19.11 -39.23 39.88
N VAL A 20 18.53 -39.88 40.89
CA VAL A 20 17.12 -39.68 41.26
C VAL A 20 16.88 -38.28 41.84
N ALA A 21 17.82 -37.74 42.65
CA ALA A 21 17.73 -36.37 43.14
C ALA A 21 17.90 -35.33 42.02
N ALA A 22 18.77 -35.57 41.04
CA ALA A 22 18.94 -34.69 39.88
C ALA A 22 17.72 -34.73 38.93
N LEU A 23 17.10 -35.90 38.74
CA LEU A 23 15.84 -36.03 38.00
C LEU A 23 14.67 -35.38 38.74
N ALA A 24 14.59 -35.51 40.06
CA ALA A 24 13.57 -34.83 40.86
C ALA A 24 13.75 -33.31 40.86
N LEU A 25 14.99 -32.80 40.95
CA LEU A 25 15.27 -31.37 40.81
C LEU A 25 14.94 -30.86 39.40
N GLY A 26 15.25 -31.65 38.36
CA GLY A 26 14.91 -31.33 36.97
C GLY A 26 13.40 -31.23 36.75
N ILE A 27 12.62 -32.17 37.30
CA ILE A 27 11.15 -32.16 37.20
C ILE A 27 10.53 -30.99 37.99
N VAL A 28 11.10 -30.63 39.15
CA VAL A 28 10.65 -29.46 39.92
C VAL A 28 11.04 -28.14 39.24
N PHE A 29 12.19 -28.07 38.56
CA PHE A 29 12.58 -26.89 37.76
C PHE A 29 11.72 -26.75 36.49
N SER A 30 11.35 -27.86 35.85
CA SER A 30 10.41 -27.85 34.72
C SER A 30 8.98 -27.48 35.15
N ALA A 31 8.55 -27.87 36.35
CA ALA A 31 7.25 -27.49 36.90
C ALA A 31 7.20 -26.03 37.39
N ALA A 32 8.33 -25.48 37.87
CA ALA A 32 8.42 -24.08 38.32
C ALA A 32 8.56 -23.08 37.15
N LEU A 33 9.12 -23.50 36.00
CA LEU A 33 9.14 -22.70 34.77
C LEU A 33 7.82 -22.78 33.96
N ALA A 34 6.91 -23.68 34.33
CA ALA A 34 5.63 -23.87 33.65
C ALA A 34 4.44 -23.14 34.33
N GLN A 35 4.67 -22.28 35.33
CA GLN A 35 3.60 -21.68 36.15
C GLN A 35 3.60 -20.16 36.26
N THR A 36 4.19 -19.42 35.31
CA THR A 36 4.01 -17.95 35.26
C THR A 36 3.64 -17.40 33.88
N THR A 37 3.00 -18.19 33.02
CA THR A 37 2.17 -17.63 31.96
C THR A 37 0.74 -17.64 32.47
N THR A 38 0.28 -16.50 32.97
CA THR A 38 -1.15 -16.23 33.14
C THR A 38 -1.85 -16.55 31.81
N PRO A 39 -3.02 -17.22 31.81
CA PRO A 39 -3.77 -17.52 30.58
C PRO A 39 -4.26 -16.28 29.81
N ASP A 40 -4.00 -15.07 30.30
CA ASP A 40 -4.46 -13.82 29.71
C ASP A 40 -3.62 -13.34 28.50
N ASP A 41 -2.48 -13.98 28.19
CA ASP A 41 -1.66 -13.65 27.01
C ASP A 41 -1.91 -14.56 25.79
N VAL A 42 -2.98 -15.36 25.82
CA VAL A 42 -3.54 -15.91 24.58
C VAL A 42 -4.44 -14.82 24.01
N GLU A 43 -3.92 -14.04 23.06
CA GLU A 43 -4.74 -13.21 22.18
C GLU A 43 -5.94 -14.05 21.73
N ASN A 44 -7.11 -13.69 22.24
CA ASN A 44 -8.35 -14.31 21.82
C ASN A 44 -8.50 -13.98 20.34
N PRO A 45 -8.51 -14.97 19.43
CA PRO A 45 -8.66 -14.72 17.99
C PRO A 45 -10.04 -14.10 17.65
N ASN A 46 -10.96 -14.04 18.62
CA ASN A 46 -12.24 -13.33 18.53
C ASN A 46 -12.29 -12.05 19.38
N ALA A 47 -11.19 -11.56 19.95
CA ALA A 47 -11.16 -10.24 20.54
C ALA A 47 -11.25 -9.22 19.40
N LEU A 48 -12.28 -8.38 19.44
CA LEU A 48 -12.36 -7.27 18.51
C LEU A 48 -11.13 -6.37 18.71
N PRO A 49 -10.51 -5.86 17.62
CA PRO A 49 -9.37 -4.96 17.73
C PRO A 49 -9.75 -3.79 18.65
N SER A 50 -8.94 -3.53 19.67
CA SER A 50 -9.17 -2.34 20.50
C SER A 50 -8.80 -1.10 19.69
N GLY A 51 -9.78 -0.26 19.37
CA GLY A 51 -9.54 1.03 18.74
C GLY A 51 -8.70 1.97 19.61
N SER A 52 -8.27 3.08 19.02
CA SER A 52 -7.51 4.11 19.73
C SER A 52 -8.31 4.66 20.92
N PRO A 53 -7.69 4.82 22.11
CA PRO A 53 -8.37 5.33 23.30
C PRO A 53 -8.81 6.80 23.17
N LEU A 54 -8.44 7.47 22.07
CA LEU A 54 -8.82 8.85 21.77
C LEU A 54 -10.17 8.97 21.08
N HIS A 55 -10.66 7.92 20.40
CA HIS A 55 -11.92 7.98 19.68
C HIS A 55 -13.11 7.87 20.65
N PRO A 56 -14.02 8.85 20.68
CA PRO A 56 -15.29 8.70 21.37
C PRO A 56 -16.20 7.72 20.60
N VAL A 57 -17.36 7.39 21.18
CA VAL A 57 -18.47 6.85 20.38
C VAL A 57 -18.97 7.94 19.43
N PHE A 58 -19.39 7.55 18.23
CA PHE A 58 -19.90 8.46 17.20
C PHE A 58 -20.94 7.77 16.33
N ALA A 59 -21.80 8.56 15.68
CA ALA A 59 -22.77 8.09 14.71
C ALA A 59 -22.13 7.89 13.33
N LEU A 60 -22.60 6.88 12.59
CA LEU A 60 -22.32 6.76 11.16
C LEU A 60 -23.40 7.53 10.39
N LEU A 61 -22.98 8.44 9.51
CA LEU A 61 -23.85 9.36 8.79
C LEU A 61 -23.77 9.11 7.28
N ASP A 62 -24.90 9.25 6.58
CA ASP A 62 -24.94 9.31 5.12
C ASP A 62 -24.54 10.69 4.57
N ALA A 63 -24.55 10.86 3.25
CA ALA A 63 -24.16 12.10 2.58
C ALA A 63 -25.03 13.32 2.97
N ASP A 64 -26.29 13.08 3.32
CA ASP A 64 -27.26 14.08 3.78
C ASP A 64 -27.12 14.39 5.29
N GLY A 65 -26.26 13.66 6.00
CA GLY A 65 -26.02 13.81 7.44
C GLY A 65 -27.02 13.08 8.31
N ASN A 66 -27.83 12.17 7.75
CA ASN A 66 -28.74 11.33 8.53
C ASN A 66 -28.01 10.09 9.03
N ASN A 67 -28.48 9.52 10.13
CA ASN A 67 -27.93 8.27 10.64
C ASN A 67 -28.19 7.12 9.65
N VAL A 68 -27.15 6.34 9.33
CA VAL A 68 -27.23 5.25 8.35
C VAL A 68 -28.22 4.15 8.74
N LEU A 69 -28.49 3.94 10.04
CA LEU A 69 -29.52 3.00 10.48
C LEU A 69 -30.94 3.46 10.14
N GLU A 70 -31.16 4.78 10.15
CA GLU A 70 -32.47 5.36 9.88
C GLU A 70 -32.70 5.50 8.38
N SER A 71 -31.68 5.96 7.63
CA SER A 71 -31.79 6.17 6.20
C SER A 71 -31.62 4.89 5.39
N GLY A 72 -30.84 3.93 5.88
CA GLY A 72 -30.42 2.75 5.13
C GLY A 72 -29.48 3.05 3.97
N MET A 73 -28.99 4.28 3.87
CA MET A 73 -28.13 4.77 2.79
C MET A 73 -26.66 4.44 3.06
N PRO A 74 -25.78 4.54 2.04
CA PRO A 74 -24.34 4.41 2.25
C PRO A 74 -23.81 5.42 3.27
N VAL A 75 -22.77 5.04 4.00
CA VAL A 75 -22.06 5.96 4.89
C VAL A 75 -21.22 6.95 4.07
N SER A 76 -21.30 8.22 4.44
CA SER A 76 -20.35 9.25 4.03
C SER A 76 -19.24 9.31 5.08
N THR A 77 -18.02 8.96 4.69
CA THR A 77 -16.84 9.08 5.55
C THR A 77 -16.55 10.56 5.81
N MET A 78 -16.84 11.42 4.84
CA MET A 78 -16.66 12.87 4.96
C MET A 78 -17.62 13.48 5.98
N ARG A 79 -18.89 13.05 6.05
CA ARG A 79 -19.84 13.52 7.09
C ARG A 79 -19.59 12.89 8.45
N THR A 80 -19.33 11.57 8.46
CA THR A 80 -19.12 10.79 9.69
C THR A 80 -17.89 11.30 10.45
N CYS A 81 -16.72 11.26 9.81
CA CYS A 81 -15.47 11.72 10.42
C CYS A 81 -15.43 13.25 10.52
N GLY A 82 -16.13 13.95 9.63
CA GLY A 82 -16.30 15.41 9.61
C GLY A 82 -16.91 16.01 10.88
N SER A 83 -17.55 15.19 11.70
CA SER A 83 -18.11 15.61 12.99
C SER A 83 -17.02 15.92 14.04
N CYS A 84 -15.79 15.44 13.84
CA CYS A 84 -14.66 15.63 14.77
C CYS A 84 -13.35 16.05 14.08
N HIS A 85 -13.25 15.85 12.76
CA HIS A 85 -12.08 16.19 11.95
C HIS A 85 -12.48 17.11 10.80
N ASP A 86 -11.57 17.95 10.32
CA ASP A 86 -11.78 18.75 9.12
C ASP A 86 -11.52 17.87 7.89
N THR A 87 -12.47 17.02 7.54
CA THR A 87 -12.31 16.04 6.45
C THR A 87 -12.12 16.69 5.09
N GLU A 88 -12.70 17.88 4.86
CA GLU A 88 -12.48 18.65 3.64
C GLU A 88 -11.00 19.07 3.53
N PHE A 89 -10.45 19.68 4.58
CA PHE A 89 -9.01 19.98 4.65
C PHE A 89 -8.16 18.74 4.44
N ILE A 90 -8.51 17.62 5.09
CA ILE A 90 -7.75 16.37 4.98
C ILE A 90 -7.70 15.88 3.53
N ALA A 91 -8.85 15.83 2.84
CA ALA A 91 -8.94 15.35 1.47
C ALA A 91 -8.25 16.29 0.46
N GLU A 92 -8.33 17.61 0.67
CA GLU A 92 -7.62 18.61 -0.14
C GLU A 92 -6.10 18.55 0.03
N HIS A 93 -5.62 18.04 1.18
CA HIS A 93 -4.20 17.87 1.48
C HIS A 93 -3.85 16.38 1.46
N SER A 94 -4.20 15.70 0.37
CA SER A 94 -3.80 14.31 0.13
C SER A 94 -3.61 14.00 -1.35
N PHE A 95 -2.36 13.80 -1.78
CA PHE A 95 -2.03 13.30 -3.10
C PHE A 95 -2.58 11.89 -3.34
N HIS A 96 -2.91 11.14 -2.27
CA HIS A 96 -3.57 9.84 -2.38
C HIS A 96 -5.03 9.97 -2.81
N ALA A 97 -5.68 11.09 -2.50
CA ALA A 97 -7.02 11.42 -2.97
C ALA A 97 -6.97 12.13 -4.33
N ASP A 98 -6.07 13.09 -4.52
CA ASP A 98 -5.98 13.91 -5.73
C ASP A 98 -5.48 13.13 -6.96
N LEU A 99 -4.46 12.28 -6.79
CA LEU A 99 -3.79 11.53 -7.86
C LEU A 99 -3.44 12.33 -9.13
N GLY A 100 -3.22 13.64 -9.00
CA GLY A 100 -2.83 14.54 -10.06
C GLY A 100 -3.98 15.29 -10.73
N LEU A 101 -5.20 15.25 -10.19
CA LEU A 101 -6.32 16.04 -10.69
C LEU A 101 -6.05 17.54 -10.57
N GLY A 102 -5.50 18.01 -9.45
CA GLY A 102 -5.17 19.42 -9.24
C GLY A 102 -4.13 19.98 -10.21
N ASP A 103 -3.30 19.09 -10.77
CA ASP A 103 -2.26 19.39 -11.76
C ASP A 103 -2.65 18.99 -13.19
N PHE A 104 -3.95 18.88 -13.48
CA PHE A 104 -4.42 18.50 -14.81
C PHE A 104 -4.12 19.60 -15.84
N THR A 105 -3.70 19.18 -17.04
CA THR A 105 -3.22 20.04 -18.13
C THR A 105 -3.69 19.51 -19.49
N ASP A 106 -3.50 20.31 -20.54
CA ASP A 106 -3.66 19.84 -21.91
C ASP A 106 -2.65 18.71 -22.23
N PRO A 107 -3.01 17.75 -23.10
CA PRO A 107 -2.11 16.65 -23.47
C PRO A 107 -0.74 17.13 -23.93
N GLY A 108 0.32 16.57 -23.34
CA GLY A 108 1.71 16.89 -23.68
C GLY A 108 2.25 18.16 -23.00
N ALA A 109 1.49 18.80 -22.11
CA ALA A 109 1.95 19.94 -21.32
C ALA A 109 2.66 19.52 -20.01
N VAL A 110 2.60 18.24 -19.63
CA VAL A 110 3.28 17.70 -18.44
C VAL A 110 4.79 17.72 -18.63
N THR A 111 5.51 18.38 -17.72
CA THR A 111 6.98 18.48 -17.80
C THR A 111 7.62 17.11 -17.64
N GLY A 112 8.41 16.67 -18.63
CA GLY A 112 9.06 15.36 -18.62
C GLY A 112 8.10 14.18 -18.86
N GLY A 113 6.83 14.46 -19.20
CA GLY A 113 5.85 13.46 -19.59
C GLY A 113 5.88 13.12 -21.09
N ASN A 114 5.03 12.18 -21.48
CA ASN A 114 4.77 11.84 -22.88
C ASN A 114 3.89 12.90 -23.55
N ALA A 115 3.82 12.86 -24.88
CA ALA A 115 3.02 13.79 -25.68
C ALA A 115 1.50 13.70 -25.44
N TRP A 116 1.04 12.68 -24.71
CA TRP A 116 -0.35 12.43 -24.37
C TRP A 116 -0.65 12.54 -22.87
N ASP A 117 0.36 12.70 -22.02
CA ASP A 117 0.12 12.81 -20.58
C ASP A 117 -0.58 14.14 -20.28
N THR A 118 -1.58 14.07 -19.40
CA THR A 118 -2.42 15.23 -18.99
C THR A 118 -2.19 15.62 -17.54
N SER A 119 -1.51 14.80 -16.75
CA SER A 119 -1.16 15.08 -15.35
C SER A 119 0.15 14.38 -14.96
N PRO A 120 0.89 14.84 -13.93
CA PRO A 120 2.00 14.09 -13.34
C PRO A 120 1.57 12.85 -12.51
N GLY A 121 0.30 12.73 -12.14
CA GLY A 121 -0.24 11.66 -11.31
C GLY A 121 -1.02 10.60 -12.07
N THR A 122 -1.40 9.50 -11.40
CA THR A 122 -2.10 8.35 -12.01
C THR A 122 -3.44 8.73 -12.65
N PHE A 123 -4.06 9.84 -12.25
CA PHE A 123 -5.18 10.45 -12.98
C PHE A 123 -4.66 11.37 -14.09
N GLY A 124 -4.20 10.78 -15.19
CA GLY A 124 -3.80 11.51 -16.41
C GLY A 124 -2.38 11.23 -16.91
N LYS A 125 -1.51 10.66 -16.06
CA LYS A 125 -0.23 10.10 -16.49
C LYS A 125 -0.42 8.67 -16.96
N TRP A 126 -0.07 8.42 -18.21
CA TRP A 126 -0.12 7.08 -18.78
C TRP A 126 1.02 6.20 -18.28
N ASN A 127 0.72 4.93 -18.01
CA ASN A 127 1.70 3.97 -17.52
C ASN A 127 1.76 2.74 -18.45
N PRO A 128 2.92 2.42 -19.05
CA PRO A 128 3.05 1.28 -19.96
C PRO A 128 2.89 -0.09 -19.29
N LEU A 129 2.98 -0.19 -17.97
CA LEU A 129 2.74 -1.44 -17.26
C LEU A 129 1.25 -1.76 -17.11
N ILE A 130 0.40 -0.74 -17.14
CA ILE A 130 -1.06 -0.88 -16.98
C ILE A 130 -1.76 -0.76 -18.34
N TYR A 131 -1.19 0.05 -19.24
CA TYR A 131 -1.68 0.22 -20.62
C TYR A 131 -3.12 0.71 -20.72
N ARG A 132 -3.48 1.64 -19.84
CA ARG A 132 -4.79 2.29 -19.86
C ARG A 132 -4.62 3.80 -19.86
N TYR A 133 -5.21 4.45 -20.86
CA TYR A 133 -5.06 5.87 -21.16
C TYR A 133 -6.34 6.63 -20.85
N LEU A 134 -6.31 7.44 -19.80
CA LEU A 134 -7.40 8.36 -19.45
C LEU A 134 -7.56 9.41 -20.56
N SER A 135 -8.60 9.26 -21.36
CA SER A 135 -8.76 10.08 -22.55
C SER A 135 -9.29 11.48 -22.20
N PRO A 136 -8.65 12.55 -22.71
CA PRO A 136 -9.21 13.89 -22.63
C PRO A 136 -10.46 14.00 -23.52
N ALA A 137 -11.31 14.98 -23.25
CA ALA A 137 -12.55 15.20 -24.03
C ALA A 137 -12.30 15.54 -25.50
N SER A 138 -11.08 15.93 -25.86
CA SER A 138 -10.67 16.22 -27.24
C SER A 138 -10.33 14.98 -28.07
N ASP A 139 -10.29 13.79 -27.46
CA ASP A 139 -9.91 12.57 -28.15
C ASP A 139 -11.09 11.93 -28.88
N GLU A 140 -10.92 11.70 -30.20
CA GLU A 140 -11.93 11.04 -31.03
C GLU A 140 -12.14 9.56 -30.66
N ILE A 141 -11.12 8.93 -30.07
CA ILE A 141 -11.15 7.53 -29.64
C ILE A 141 -10.81 7.50 -28.15
N VAL A 142 -11.82 7.30 -27.32
CA VAL A 142 -11.70 7.19 -25.86
C VAL A 142 -11.16 5.81 -25.50
N ASP A 143 -10.17 5.68 -24.61
CA ASP A 143 -9.70 4.41 -24.03
C ASP A 143 -10.22 4.21 -22.60
N LEU A 144 -9.99 5.18 -21.71
CA LEU A 144 -10.59 5.24 -20.38
C LEU A 144 -11.41 6.53 -20.22
N THR A 145 -12.63 6.39 -19.71
CA THR A 145 -13.39 7.48 -19.08
C THR A 145 -13.04 7.63 -17.59
N THR A 146 -13.53 8.67 -16.92
CA THR A 146 -13.39 8.82 -15.45
C THR A 146 -14.03 7.65 -14.72
N VAL A 147 -15.19 7.17 -15.17
CA VAL A 147 -15.88 6.00 -14.61
C VAL A 147 -14.96 4.78 -14.68
N GLU A 148 -14.46 4.44 -15.88
CA GLU A 148 -13.61 3.27 -16.06
C GLU A 148 -12.25 3.41 -15.34
N TRP A 149 -11.75 4.63 -15.19
CA TRP A 149 -10.56 4.89 -14.38
C TRP A 149 -10.80 4.50 -12.92
N ILE A 150 -11.96 4.83 -12.33
CA ILE A 150 -12.29 4.41 -10.95
C ILE A 150 -12.39 2.88 -10.90
N LYS A 151 -13.05 2.25 -11.87
CA LYS A 151 -13.18 0.79 -11.92
C LYS A 151 -11.84 0.07 -12.04
N THR A 152 -10.90 0.64 -12.81
CA THR A 152 -9.62 0.00 -13.16
C THR A 152 -8.50 0.33 -12.17
N LEU A 153 -8.41 1.60 -11.75
CA LEU A 153 -7.32 2.14 -10.93
C LEU A 153 -7.76 2.46 -9.50
N GLY A 154 -9.04 2.29 -9.17
CA GLY A 154 -9.59 2.44 -7.82
C GLY A 154 -8.98 1.47 -6.79
N ALA A 155 -8.39 0.37 -7.23
CA ALA A 155 -7.58 -0.52 -6.39
C ALA A 155 -6.32 0.14 -5.81
N ARG A 156 -5.91 1.29 -6.36
CA ARG A 156 -4.72 2.05 -5.94
C ARG A 156 -5.04 3.50 -5.57
N HIS A 157 -6.32 3.80 -5.36
CA HIS A 157 -6.83 5.11 -5.01
C HIS A 157 -7.65 5.00 -3.74
N VAL A 158 -7.59 5.99 -2.86
CA VAL A 158 -8.34 5.96 -1.58
C VAL A 158 -9.74 6.55 -1.69
N GLY A 159 -10.16 7.02 -2.87
CA GLY A 159 -11.35 7.86 -3.04
C GLY A 159 -11.04 9.35 -2.85
N GLY A 160 -12.01 10.22 -3.10
CA GLY A 160 -11.82 11.67 -3.18
C GLY A 160 -11.32 12.11 -4.55
N GLY A 161 -10.88 13.37 -4.67
CA GLY A 161 -10.34 13.96 -5.91
C GLY A 161 -11.17 13.56 -7.15
N PRO A 162 -10.57 12.88 -8.15
CA PRO A 162 -11.23 12.54 -9.42
C PRO A 162 -12.39 11.56 -9.30
N ALA A 163 -12.62 10.97 -8.13
CA ALA A 163 -13.79 10.13 -7.86
C ALA A 163 -14.96 10.90 -7.25
N VAL A 164 -14.83 12.22 -7.03
CA VAL A 164 -15.86 13.11 -6.47
C VAL A 164 -16.02 14.39 -7.30
N THR A 165 -14.95 14.91 -7.88
CA THR A 165 -14.92 16.14 -8.69
C THR A 165 -14.40 15.87 -10.10
N GLY A 166 -14.94 16.60 -11.06
CA GLY A 166 -14.46 16.63 -12.44
C GLY A 166 -13.19 17.46 -12.60
N ARG A 167 -12.66 17.47 -13.83
CA ARG A 167 -11.43 18.16 -14.26
C ARG A 167 -11.50 19.68 -14.10
N ASP A 168 -12.71 20.25 -14.07
CA ASP A 168 -12.95 21.67 -13.84
C ASP A 168 -13.35 21.99 -12.38
N SER A 169 -13.15 21.03 -11.46
CA SER A 169 -13.54 21.09 -10.05
C SER A 169 -15.06 21.05 -9.77
N THR A 170 -15.90 20.88 -10.80
CA THR A 170 -17.34 20.67 -10.59
C THR A 170 -17.57 19.31 -9.94
N PRO A 171 -18.41 19.18 -8.89
CA PRO A 171 -18.79 17.88 -8.37
C PRO A 171 -19.37 16.97 -9.45
N LEU A 172 -18.97 15.70 -9.49
CA LEU A 172 -19.41 14.75 -10.53
C LEU A 172 -20.93 14.57 -10.53
N VAL A 173 -21.55 14.59 -9.35
CA VAL A 173 -23.01 14.51 -9.18
C VAL A 173 -23.78 15.70 -9.79
N ASP A 174 -23.10 16.83 -9.98
CA ASP A 174 -23.68 18.03 -10.60
C ASP A 174 -23.51 18.03 -12.14
N LEU A 175 -22.70 17.12 -12.68
CA LEU A 175 -22.50 16.99 -14.12
C LEU A 175 -23.66 16.22 -14.75
N PRO A 176 -24.22 16.69 -15.89
CA PRO A 176 -25.25 15.95 -16.60
C PRO A 176 -24.67 14.67 -17.22
N ALA A 177 -25.44 13.59 -17.14
CA ALA A 177 -25.14 12.35 -17.85
C ALA A 177 -25.09 12.60 -19.37
N ASP A 178 -23.92 12.39 -19.99
CA ASP A 178 -23.69 12.66 -21.40
C ASP A 178 -22.69 11.66 -21.98
N ALA A 179 -23.15 10.85 -22.94
CA ALA A 179 -22.33 9.84 -23.63
C ALA A 179 -21.14 10.45 -24.41
N ALA A 180 -21.16 11.75 -24.70
CA ALA A 180 -20.06 12.46 -25.36
C ALA A 180 -19.01 13.01 -24.39
N ASN A 181 -19.29 13.01 -23.08
CA ASN A 181 -18.38 13.53 -22.07
C ASN A 181 -17.64 12.37 -21.37
N PRO A 182 -16.30 12.23 -21.47
CA PRO A 182 -15.57 11.17 -20.80
C PRO A 182 -15.60 11.25 -19.26
N GLU A 183 -16.15 12.32 -18.67
CA GLU A 183 -16.36 12.42 -17.22
C GLU A 183 -17.74 11.89 -16.79
N THR A 184 -18.69 11.74 -17.73
CA THR A 184 -20.06 11.26 -17.47
C THR A 184 -20.49 10.21 -18.49
N SER A 185 -19.54 9.37 -18.91
CA SER A 185 -19.78 8.25 -19.81
C SER A 185 -18.97 7.01 -19.45
N ILE A 186 -19.38 5.88 -20.00
CA ILE A 186 -18.66 4.62 -19.96
C ILE A 186 -18.65 4.01 -21.37
N VAL A 187 -17.49 3.48 -21.79
CA VAL A 187 -17.34 2.82 -23.08
C VAL A 187 -17.62 1.33 -22.93
N ASP A 188 -18.46 0.77 -23.80
CA ASP A 188 -18.65 -0.67 -23.88
C ASP A 188 -17.35 -1.33 -24.40
N PRO A 189 -16.76 -2.28 -23.66
CA PRO A 189 -15.43 -2.80 -23.99
C PRO A 189 -15.41 -3.63 -25.28
N ILE A 190 -16.56 -4.13 -25.75
CA ILE A 190 -16.64 -4.99 -26.94
C ILE A 190 -16.91 -4.14 -28.19
N THR A 191 -17.86 -3.22 -28.11
CA THR A 191 -18.36 -2.45 -29.24
C THR A 191 -17.67 -1.10 -29.38
N GLY A 192 -17.11 -0.57 -28.30
CA GLY A 192 -16.56 0.78 -28.23
C GLY A 192 -17.62 1.89 -28.22
N GLU A 193 -18.91 1.54 -28.08
CA GLU A 193 -19.99 2.51 -27.96
C GLU A 193 -19.99 3.15 -26.58
N ALA A 194 -19.99 4.49 -26.52
CA ALA A 194 -20.10 5.23 -25.27
C ALA A 194 -21.56 5.38 -24.87
N THR A 195 -21.84 5.15 -23.58
CA THR A 195 -23.16 5.39 -22.98
C THR A 195 -23.03 6.40 -21.84
N ALA A 196 -24.10 7.18 -21.62
CA ALA A 196 -24.12 8.16 -20.55
C ALA A 196 -24.12 7.48 -19.18
N TRP A 197 -23.35 8.03 -18.24
CA TRP A 197 -23.26 7.59 -16.85
C TRP A 197 -23.87 8.67 -15.95
N ASP A 198 -24.80 8.28 -15.07
CA ASP A 198 -25.41 9.19 -14.11
C ASP A 198 -24.82 8.99 -12.72
N TRP A 199 -24.03 9.97 -12.27
CA TRP A 199 -23.41 9.98 -10.95
C TRP A 199 -24.44 10.03 -9.80
N ASN A 200 -25.66 10.48 -10.05
CA ASN A 200 -26.73 10.45 -9.05
C ASN A 200 -27.27 9.04 -8.82
N GLU A 201 -27.10 8.13 -9.79
CA GLU A 201 -27.49 6.72 -9.64
C GLU A 201 -26.37 5.90 -9.00
N SER A 202 -25.12 6.08 -9.46
CA SER A 202 -23.96 5.33 -8.93
C SER A 202 -23.47 5.83 -7.57
N GLY A 203 -23.69 7.11 -7.28
CA GLY A 203 -22.93 7.84 -6.26
C GLY A 203 -21.47 8.09 -6.68
N VAL A 204 -20.71 8.65 -5.76
CA VAL A 204 -19.27 8.96 -5.89
C VAL A 204 -18.46 8.20 -4.85
N VAL A 205 -17.14 8.08 -5.04
CA VAL A 205 -16.25 7.45 -4.05
C VAL A 205 -15.56 8.53 -3.23
N GLU A 206 -16.14 8.87 -2.08
CA GLU A 206 -15.50 9.75 -1.10
C GLU A 206 -14.16 9.18 -0.60
N MET A 207 -13.29 10.04 -0.04
CA MET A 207 -12.05 9.57 0.58
C MET A 207 -12.37 8.58 1.71
N ASN A 208 -11.93 7.33 1.55
CA ASN A 208 -12.31 6.23 2.40
C ASN A 208 -11.37 6.12 3.60
N CYS A 209 -11.73 6.79 4.70
CA CYS A 209 -10.98 6.76 5.94
C CYS A 209 -10.79 5.34 6.50
N PHE A 210 -11.71 4.41 6.21
CA PHE A 210 -11.68 3.06 6.76
C PHE A 210 -10.52 2.21 6.23
N LEU A 211 -10.03 2.48 5.01
CA LEU A 211 -8.90 1.75 4.43
C LEU A 211 -7.64 1.82 5.30
N CYS A 212 -7.41 2.98 5.91
CA CYS A 212 -6.24 3.24 6.74
C CYS A 212 -6.53 3.12 8.23
N HIS A 213 -7.74 3.48 8.65
CA HIS A 213 -8.07 3.57 10.07
C HIS A 213 -8.83 2.38 10.64
N LEU A 214 -9.05 1.30 9.89
CA LEU A 214 -9.49 0.01 10.44
C LEU A 214 -8.34 -1.00 10.41
N ALA A 215 -8.30 -1.88 11.41
CA ALA A 215 -7.30 -2.95 11.46
C ALA A 215 -7.48 -4.00 10.34
N ALA A 216 -8.73 -4.21 9.90
CA ALA A 216 -9.07 -5.19 8.86
C ALA A 216 -10.22 -4.66 7.97
N PRO A 217 -9.97 -3.62 7.15
CA PRO A 217 -10.95 -3.14 6.20
C PRO A 217 -11.19 -4.21 5.12
N ASN A 218 -12.44 -4.36 4.69
CA ASN A 218 -12.78 -5.30 3.63
C ASN A 218 -12.55 -4.68 2.24
N ASN A 219 -11.28 -4.63 1.83
CA ASN A 219 -10.92 -4.06 0.54
C ASN A 219 -11.48 -4.88 -0.63
N ASP A 220 -11.55 -6.22 -0.53
CA ASP A 220 -12.11 -7.07 -1.59
C ASP A 220 -13.57 -6.70 -1.91
N ALA A 221 -14.39 -6.46 -0.87
CA ALA A 221 -15.77 -6.00 -1.06
C ALA A 221 -15.81 -4.60 -1.67
N ARG A 222 -14.91 -3.69 -1.25
CA ARG A 222 -14.77 -2.37 -1.87
C ARG A 222 -14.44 -2.49 -3.36
N LEU A 223 -13.44 -3.29 -3.73
CA LEU A 223 -13.04 -3.49 -5.13
C LEU A 223 -14.18 -4.09 -5.96
N THR A 224 -14.94 -5.01 -5.39
CA THR A 224 -16.13 -5.57 -6.04
C THR A 224 -17.19 -4.49 -6.30
N ALA A 225 -17.44 -3.60 -5.34
CA ALA A 225 -18.37 -2.47 -5.53
C ALA A 225 -17.86 -1.46 -6.57
N LEU A 226 -16.55 -1.19 -6.61
CA LEU A 226 -15.96 -0.35 -7.65
C LEU A 226 -16.12 -0.97 -9.04
N ASP A 227 -15.86 -2.26 -9.20
CA ASP A 227 -16.04 -2.98 -10.47
C ASP A 227 -17.53 -3.07 -10.89
N ALA A 228 -18.45 -3.13 -9.94
CA ALA A 228 -19.88 -3.04 -10.22
C ALA A 228 -20.32 -1.63 -10.66
N GLY A 229 -19.54 -0.60 -10.30
CA GLY A 229 -19.94 0.80 -10.47
C GLY A 229 -20.84 1.32 -9.34
N ASP A 230 -20.98 0.58 -8.24
CA ASP A 230 -21.74 0.96 -7.05
C ASP A 230 -20.91 1.88 -6.14
N PHE A 231 -20.44 2.99 -6.72
CA PHE A 231 -19.42 3.86 -6.13
C PHE A 231 -19.82 4.42 -4.76
N GLY A 232 -21.08 4.85 -4.59
CA GLY A 232 -21.57 5.34 -3.30
C GLY A 232 -21.50 4.31 -2.18
N TRP A 233 -21.60 3.00 -2.51
CA TRP A 233 -21.53 1.92 -1.52
C TRP A 233 -20.10 1.44 -1.22
N ALA A 234 -19.11 1.81 -2.03
CA ALA A 234 -17.73 1.30 -1.93
C ALA A 234 -17.12 1.53 -0.52
N ASN A 235 -17.33 2.70 0.07
CA ASN A 235 -16.85 3.01 1.42
C ASN A 235 -17.61 2.21 2.49
N THR A 236 -18.91 2.00 2.28
CA THR A 236 -19.77 1.27 3.21
C THR A 236 -19.37 -0.19 3.31
N VAL A 237 -19.22 -0.87 2.16
CA VAL A 237 -18.90 -2.31 2.13
C VAL A 237 -17.50 -2.62 2.66
N THR A 238 -16.63 -1.60 2.79
CA THR A 238 -15.34 -1.71 3.52
C THR A 238 -15.56 -2.14 4.99
N LEU A 239 -16.74 -1.90 5.56
CA LEU A 239 -17.12 -2.30 6.92
C LEU A 239 -17.59 -3.77 7.02
N LEU A 240 -17.74 -4.50 5.91
CA LEU A 240 -18.17 -5.91 5.98
C LEU A 240 -17.19 -6.76 6.78
N GLY A 241 -17.70 -7.48 7.79
CA GLY A 241 -16.88 -8.29 8.70
C GLY A 241 -16.44 -7.57 9.98
N SER A 242 -16.66 -6.24 10.08
CA SER A 242 -16.42 -5.48 11.33
C SER A 242 -17.47 -5.75 12.42
N GLY A 243 -18.60 -6.34 12.05
CA GLY A 243 -19.79 -6.46 12.91
C GLY A 243 -20.69 -5.23 12.92
N ILE A 244 -20.28 -4.12 12.28
CA ILE A 244 -21.12 -2.93 12.04
C ILE A 244 -22.02 -3.15 10.83
N LEU A 245 -21.48 -3.80 9.80
CA LEU A 245 -22.17 -4.15 8.57
C LEU A 245 -22.17 -5.67 8.38
N THR A 246 -23.33 -6.20 8.01
CA THR A 246 -23.59 -7.63 7.75
C THR A 246 -24.14 -7.81 6.34
N GLY A 247 -24.45 -9.05 5.94
CA GLY A 247 -24.94 -9.34 4.59
C GLY A 247 -23.80 -9.61 3.61
N THR A 248 -23.98 -9.16 2.36
CA THR A 248 -23.01 -9.31 1.26
C THR A 248 -22.70 -7.96 0.64
N VAL A 249 -21.73 -7.91 -0.27
CA VAL A 249 -21.42 -6.69 -1.04
C VAL A 249 -22.63 -6.19 -1.84
N ASP A 250 -23.41 -7.08 -2.45
CA ASP A 250 -24.60 -6.73 -3.24
C ASP A 250 -25.83 -6.35 -2.38
N THR A 251 -25.85 -6.76 -1.12
CA THR A 251 -26.97 -6.52 -0.21
C THR A 251 -26.42 -6.27 1.19
N PRO A 252 -25.77 -5.11 1.41
CA PRO A 252 -25.24 -4.76 2.71
C PRO A 252 -26.38 -4.43 3.68
N ILE A 253 -26.24 -4.87 4.93
CA ILE A 253 -27.26 -4.68 5.97
C ILE A 253 -26.58 -4.12 7.22
N TRP A 254 -26.98 -2.92 7.62
CA TRP A 254 -26.54 -2.32 8.87
C TRP A 254 -26.97 -3.15 10.08
N ASN A 255 -26.02 -3.47 10.96
CA ASN A 255 -26.28 -4.21 12.17
C ASN A 255 -26.81 -3.27 13.26
N ALA A 256 -28.11 -3.27 13.53
CA ALA A 256 -28.72 -2.44 14.56
C ALA A 256 -28.13 -2.68 15.97
N ASP A 257 -27.66 -3.90 16.27
CA ASP A 257 -27.06 -4.23 17.57
C ASP A 257 -25.68 -3.57 17.76
N ALA A 258 -25.09 -2.98 16.71
CA ALA A 258 -23.83 -2.26 16.80
C ALA A 258 -23.98 -0.82 17.32
N PHE A 259 -25.21 -0.34 17.50
CA PHE A 259 -25.50 1.05 17.84
C PHE A 259 -26.28 1.18 19.15
N ASP A 260 -26.14 2.33 19.82
CA ASP A 260 -26.94 2.71 20.97
C ASP A 260 -28.28 3.36 20.57
N ALA A 261 -29.09 3.74 21.57
CA ALA A 261 -30.41 4.34 21.35
C ALA A 261 -30.33 5.75 20.75
N GLU A 262 -29.16 6.39 20.83
CA GLU A 262 -28.85 7.69 20.27
C GLU A 262 -28.26 7.59 18.85
N GLY A 263 -28.09 6.36 18.33
CA GLY A 263 -27.56 6.09 16.98
C GLY A 263 -26.04 6.13 16.89
N ASN A 264 -25.30 6.17 18.00
CA ASN A 264 -23.84 6.06 17.99
C ASN A 264 -23.41 4.60 18.00
N LEU A 265 -22.23 4.31 17.45
CA LEU A 265 -21.59 3.01 17.60
C LEU A 265 -21.34 2.70 19.07
N LEU A 266 -21.66 1.48 19.50
CA LEU A 266 -21.28 1.01 20.83
C LEU A 266 -19.74 0.97 20.94
N PRO A 267 -19.16 1.21 22.14
CA PRO A 267 -17.71 1.30 22.31
C PRO A 267 -16.90 0.13 21.75
N VAL A 268 -17.47 -1.07 21.75
CA VAL A 268 -16.83 -2.29 21.24
C VAL A 268 -16.67 -2.31 19.71
N TYR A 269 -17.46 -1.51 18.98
CA TYR A 269 -17.38 -1.37 17.53
C TYR A 269 -16.57 -0.15 17.08
N VAL A 270 -16.18 0.72 18.02
CA VAL A 270 -15.26 1.84 17.74
C VAL A 270 -13.84 1.29 17.68
N THR A 271 -13.48 0.78 16.51
CA THR A 271 -12.20 0.09 16.25
C THR A 271 -11.21 0.94 15.44
N VAL A 272 -11.52 2.24 15.27
CA VAL A 272 -10.70 3.20 14.53
C VAL A 272 -9.31 3.34 15.17
N GLN A 273 -8.26 3.26 14.37
CA GLN A 273 -6.88 3.10 14.83
C GLN A 273 -5.86 3.81 13.91
N ASP A 274 -4.59 3.84 14.31
CA ASP A 274 -3.50 4.44 13.52
C ASP A 274 -3.08 3.51 12.36
N PRO A 275 -2.81 3.99 11.14
CA PRO A 275 -2.54 3.10 10.01
C PRO A 275 -1.42 2.09 10.27
N THR A 276 -1.70 0.81 9.99
CA THR A 276 -0.70 -0.28 10.05
C THR A 276 0.04 -0.42 8.71
N SER A 277 1.12 -1.19 8.69
CA SER A 277 1.84 -1.43 7.42
C SER A 277 0.98 -2.26 6.46
N GLU A 278 0.14 -3.16 6.98
CA GLU A 278 -0.82 -3.96 6.23
C GLU A 278 -1.88 -3.10 5.54
N ASN A 279 -2.28 -1.96 6.14
CA ASN A 279 -3.14 -1.00 5.46
C ASN A 279 -2.48 -0.44 4.20
N CYS A 280 -1.20 -0.09 4.27
CA CYS A 280 -0.43 0.38 3.10
C CYS A 280 -0.27 -0.72 2.04
N GLY A 281 -0.09 -1.97 2.49
CA GLY A 281 0.08 -3.14 1.63
C GLY A 281 -1.11 -3.46 0.73
N GLN A 282 -2.31 -2.97 1.04
CA GLN A 282 -3.51 -3.17 0.21
C GLN A 282 -3.39 -2.56 -1.19
N CYS A 283 -2.52 -1.56 -1.38
CA CYS A 283 -2.34 -0.86 -2.65
C CYS A 283 -0.88 -0.86 -3.13
N HIS A 284 0.08 -0.79 -2.20
CA HIS A 284 1.47 -0.50 -2.55
C HIS A 284 2.33 -1.71 -2.91
N GLY A 285 2.17 -2.86 -2.26
CA GLY A 285 3.08 -3.99 -2.41
C GLY A 285 2.92 -5.00 -1.30
N ASP A 286 3.65 -6.12 -1.40
CA ASP A 286 3.57 -7.20 -0.42
C ASP A 286 4.07 -6.76 0.97
N VAL A 287 3.12 -6.74 1.90
CA VAL A 287 3.36 -6.53 3.32
C VAL A 287 2.94 -7.78 4.07
N HIS A 288 3.88 -8.38 4.80
CA HIS A 288 3.62 -9.59 5.57
C HIS A 288 4.26 -9.52 6.95
N MET A 289 3.46 -9.20 7.97
CA MET A 289 3.96 -9.08 9.36
C MET A 289 3.70 -10.32 10.21
N ASN A 290 2.88 -11.28 9.74
CA ASN A 290 2.57 -12.49 10.50
C ASN A 290 3.67 -13.56 10.36
N ASN A 291 4.64 -13.52 11.28
CA ASN A 291 5.76 -14.48 11.29
C ASN A 291 5.38 -15.95 11.56
N ARG A 292 4.13 -16.25 11.95
CA ARG A 292 3.65 -17.63 12.16
C ARG A 292 3.15 -18.26 10.87
N VAL A 293 2.82 -17.45 9.87
CA VAL A 293 2.40 -17.89 8.54
C VAL A 293 3.58 -17.70 7.59
N PRO A 294 4.03 -18.72 6.85
CA PRO A 294 5.07 -18.55 5.83
C PRO A 294 4.59 -17.57 4.75
N LEU A 295 5.40 -16.55 4.44
CA LEU A 295 5.14 -15.63 3.33
C LEU A 295 5.11 -16.40 2.02
N VAL A 296 4.07 -16.20 1.24
CA VAL A 296 3.94 -16.66 -0.15
C VAL A 296 3.76 -15.44 -1.03
N LEU A 297 4.26 -15.52 -2.25
CA LEU A 297 4.15 -14.49 -3.28
C LEU A 297 3.75 -15.21 -4.56
N ASP A 298 3.03 -14.52 -5.43
CA ASP A 298 2.76 -15.03 -6.76
C ASP A 298 4.04 -14.95 -7.60
N SER A 299 4.32 -16.02 -8.33
CA SER A 299 5.60 -16.20 -8.99
C SER A 299 5.69 -15.63 -10.39
N ASP A 300 4.54 -15.20 -10.92
CA ASP A 300 4.40 -14.83 -12.32
C ASP A 300 4.45 -13.30 -12.51
N CYS A 301 4.86 -12.58 -11.45
CA CYS A 301 4.89 -11.11 -11.36
C CYS A 301 3.52 -10.44 -11.54
N GLU A 302 2.48 -11.22 -11.78
CA GLU A 302 1.09 -10.80 -11.74
C GLU A 302 0.68 -10.55 -10.29
N ASP A 303 0.20 -9.34 -10.03
CA ASP A 303 -0.55 -8.92 -8.86
C ASP A 303 0.06 -9.10 -7.44
N ASN A 304 1.39 -9.05 -7.32
CA ASN A 304 2.11 -8.96 -6.02
C ASN A 304 2.04 -7.55 -5.36
N GLY A 305 1.11 -6.70 -5.81
CA GLY A 305 1.13 -5.27 -5.49
C GLY A 305 2.27 -4.49 -6.18
N TRP A 306 2.07 -3.19 -6.36
CA TRP A 306 2.81 -2.38 -7.33
C TRP A 306 4.33 -2.35 -7.12
N THR A 307 4.77 -2.13 -5.89
CA THR A 307 6.17 -1.97 -5.54
C THR A 307 6.90 -3.31 -5.65
N THR A 308 6.27 -4.40 -5.18
CA THR A 308 6.85 -5.73 -5.30
C THR A 308 6.95 -6.16 -6.75
N THR A 309 5.89 -5.99 -7.56
CA THR A 309 5.98 -6.26 -9.00
C THR A 309 7.04 -5.41 -9.69
N THR A 310 7.19 -4.12 -9.35
CA THR A 310 8.12 -3.24 -10.07
C THR A 310 9.56 -3.30 -9.57
N THR A 311 9.82 -3.71 -8.33
CA THR A 311 11.17 -3.70 -7.72
C THR A 311 11.58 -4.99 -7.02
N GLY A 312 10.66 -5.90 -6.74
CA GLY A 312 10.90 -7.08 -5.90
C GLY A 312 11.06 -6.75 -4.41
N GLN A 313 10.69 -5.54 -3.97
CA GLN A 313 10.68 -5.19 -2.56
C GLN A 313 9.51 -5.88 -1.85
N VAL A 314 9.78 -6.51 -0.70
CA VAL A 314 8.77 -7.12 0.17
C VAL A 314 9.00 -6.63 1.59
N TYR A 315 7.97 -6.07 2.21
CA TYR A 315 8.06 -5.57 3.57
C TYR A 315 7.61 -6.67 4.56
N SER A 316 8.59 -7.41 5.09
CA SER A 316 8.34 -8.49 6.03
C SER A 316 9.49 -8.69 7.00
N SER A 317 9.16 -8.91 8.28
CA SER A 317 10.14 -9.28 9.31
C SER A 317 10.58 -10.75 9.21
N GLN A 318 9.94 -11.55 8.37
CA GLN A 318 10.25 -12.96 8.22
C GLN A 318 11.61 -13.15 7.53
N ARG A 319 12.37 -14.15 7.98
CA ARG A 319 13.58 -14.59 7.27
C ARG A 319 13.24 -15.22 5.93
N LEU A 320 14.05 -14.96 4.91
CA LEU A 320 13.95 -15.56 3.58
C LEU A 320 13.79 -17.09 3.66
N ALA A 321 14.64 -17.75 4.45
CA ALA A 321 14.60 -19.20 4.67
C ALA A 321 13.28 -19.72 5.29
N ASN A 322 12.51 -18.86 5.96
CA ASN A 322 11.26 -19.22 6.63
C ASN A 322 10.01 -18.97 5.77
N SER A 323 10.16 -18.34 4.59
CA SER A 323 9.06 -18.13 3.65
C SER A 323 8.45 -19.46 3.17
N GLY A 324 7.27 -19.41 2.57
CA GLY A 324 6.66 -20.51 1.81
C GLY A 324 7.26 -20.68 0.41
N LEU A 325 8.19 -19.81 0.01
CA LEU A 325 8.71 -19.71 -1.36
C LEU A 325 9.80 -20.74 -1.69
N ASN A 326 9.89 -21.13 -2.95
CA ASN A 326 10.94 -22.02 -3.45
C ASN A 326 12.17 -21.19 -3.88
N LEU A 327 12.95 -20.72 -2.89
CA LEU A 327 14.15 -19.91 -3.11
C LEU A 327 15.37 -20.78 -3.45
N GLU A 328 16.22 -20.30 -4.36
CA GLU A 328 17.53 -20.90 -4.60
C GLU A 328 18.39 -20.81 -3.32
N ASN A 329 19.05 -21.91 -2.96
CA ASN A 329 19.88 -22.02 -1.74
C ASN A 329 19.16 -21.56 -0.45
N LYS A 330 17.84 -21.74 -0.38
CA LYS A 330 16.96 -21.24 0.69
C LYS A 330 17.51 -21.42 2.12
N ASN A 331 18.09 -22.57 2.41
CA ASN A 331 18.60 -22.88 3.77
C ASN A 331 19.78 -22.00 4.18
N ASP A 332 20.48 -21.38 3.23
CA ASP A 332 21.62 -20.49 3.47
C ASP A 332 21.19 -19.02 3.59
N LEU A 333 19.93 -18.68 3.26
CA LEU A 333 19.39 -17.31 3.29
C LEU A 333 18.92 -16.92 4.71
N SER A 334 19.85 -16.41 5.52
CA SER A 334 19.58 -16.03 6.92
C SER A 334 18.97 -14.64 7.12
N LEU A 335 18.92 -13.81 6.09
CA LEU A 335 18.43 -12.42 6.16
C LEU A 335 16.89 -12.38 6.23
N ALA A 336 16.36 -11.32 6.84
CA ALA A 336 14.95 -10.94 6.72
C ALA A 336 14.67 -10.39 5.32
N TRP A 337 13.41 -10.44 4.89
CA TRP A 337 12.96 -9.72 3.69
C TRP A 337 13.15 -8.21 3.83
N ASP A 338 12.81 -7.67 5.01
CA ASP A 338 13.08 -6.28 5.38
C ASP A 338 13.60 -6.19 6.81
N VAL A 339 14.78 -5.58 6.98
CA VAL A 339 15.42 -5.43 8.29
C VAL A 339 14.71 -4.42 9.18
N HIS A 340 14.07 -3.39 8.61
CA HIS A 340 13.29 -2.41 9.36
C HIS A 340 12.04 -3.06 9.93
N ALA A 341 11.36 -3.89 9.15
CA ALA A 341 10.27 -4.74 9.64
C ALA A 341 10.74 -5.69 10.75
N GLU A 342 11.90 -6.35 10.61
CA GLU A 342 12.51 -7.20 11.66
C GLU A 342 12.74 -6.41 12.97
N ARG A 343 13.00 -5.10 12.87
CA ARG A 343 13.18 -4.19 14.01
C ARG A 343 11.93 -3.39 14.39
N VAL A 344 10.77 -3.78 13.86
CA VAL A 344 9.45 -3.20 14.20
C VAL A 344 9.33 -1.71 13.84
N VAL A 345 10.01 -1.29 12.78
CA VAL A 345 9.90 0.07 12.21
C VAL A 345 8.84 0.04 11.12
N ALA A 346 7.63 0.51 11.41
CA ALA A 346 6.47 0.51 10.51
C ALA A 346 6.57 1.54 9.37
N CYS A 347 5.76 1.39 8.33
CA CYS A 347 5.70 2.34 7.21
C CYS A 347 5.47 3.80 7.66
N THR A 348 4.60 4.03 8.63
CA THR A 348 4.24 5.36 9.16
C THR A 348 5.38 6.07 9.90
N GLU A 349 6.41 5.34 10.35
CA GLU A 349 7.60 5.92 10.98
C GLU A 349 8.52 6.63 9.96
N CYS A 350 8.43 6.22 8.69
CA CYS A 350 9.14 6.85 7.57
C CYS A 350 8.21 7.76 6.74
N HIS A 351 6.97 7.32 6.54
CA HIS A 351 5.91 7.99 5.79
C HIS A 351 4.90 8.66 6.73
N TYR A 352 5.38 9.51 7.63
CA TYR A 352 4.52 10.24 8.55
C TYR A 352 3.78 11.37 7.85
N SER A 353 2.62 11.77 8.39
CA SER A 353 1.97 13.04 8.02
C SER A 353 2.94 14.21 8.21
N VAL A 354 3.11 15.06 7.19
CA VAL A 354 4.15 16.10 7.19
C VAL A 354 3.95 17.17 8.27
N ASN A 355 2.73 17.37 8.77
CA ASN A 355 2.46 18.26 9.91
C ASN A 355 2.45 17.54 11.27
N ASN A 356 2.88 16.28 11.34
CA ASN A 356 2.93 15.55 12.60
C ASN A 356 3.89 16.23 13.60
N PRO A 357 3.40 16.64 14.80
CA PRO A 357 4.19 17.42 15.76
C PRO A 357 5.33 16.63 16.43
N VAL A 358 5.35 15.30 16.30
CA VAL A 358 6.42 14.41 16.80
C VAL A 358 7.58 14.36 15.82
N TYR A 359 7.30 14.17 14.53
CA TYR A 359 8.32 14.06 13.48
C TYR A 359 8.74 15.40 12.89
N TYR A 360 8.11 16.50 13.32
CA TYR A 360 8.41 17.88 12.92
C TYR A 360 9.90 18.09 12.68
N GLN A 361 10.22 18.51 11.44
CA GLN A 361 11.53 18.96 11.05
C GLN A 361 11.46 20.47 10.79
N GLU A 362 12.42 21.21 11.33
CA GLU A 362 12.55 22.62 11.04
C GLU A 362 12.92 22.79 9.56
N ASP A 363 12.07 23.49 8.81
CA ASP A 363 12.40 23.89 7.45
C ASP A 363 13.48 24.99 7.49
N PRO A 364 14.69 24.75 6.94
CA PRO A 364 15.77 25.71 6.94
C PRO A 364 15.45 27.02 6.21
N GLU A 365 14.52 27.01 5.25
CA GLU A 365 14.15 28.21 4.48
C GLU A 365 13.20 29.12 5.27
N SER A 366 12.29 28.55 6.05
CA SER A 366 11.32 29.31 6.85
C SER A 366 11.78 29.60 8.28
N LYS A 367 12.81 28.91 8.79
CA LYS A 367 13.42 29.20 10.09
C LYS A 367 14.30 30.45 10.00
N PRO A 368 14.03 31.51 10.77
CA PRO A 368 14.91 32.67 10.83
C PRO A 368 16.34 32.28 11.24
N ASP A 369 17.35 32.76 10.51
CA ASP A 369 18.79 32.43 10.69
C ASP A 369 19.31 32.55 12.14
N HIS A 370 18.66 33.39 12.96
CA HIS A 370 19.05 33.63 14.35
C HIS A 370 18.44 32.64 15.35
N LEU A 371 17.51 31.78 14.93
CA LEU A 371 16.92 30.74 15.77
C LEU A 371 17.74 29.45 15.65
N VAL A 372 18.32 29.05 16.77
CA VAL A 372 18.95 27.72 16.92
C VAL A 372 17.90 26.62 17.09
N PHE A 373 16.71 26.99 17.58
CA PHE A 373 15.56 26.13 17.79
C PHE A 373 14.28 26.92 17.57
N ASP A 374 13.35 26.35 16.82
CA ASP A 374 12.04 26.90 16.54
C ASP A 374 10.93 26.13 17.29
N PRO A 375 10.33 26.69 18.34
CA PRO A 375 9.24 26.02 19.07
C PRO A 375 7.90 26.06 18.33
N ARG A 376 7.81 26.73 17.17
CA ARG A 376 6.56 26.91 16.42
C ARG A 376 6.21 25.64 15.67
N ARG A 377 5.55 24.72 16.37
CA ARG A 377 4.91 23.52 15.80
C ARG A 377 3.41 23.56 16.07
N ILE A 378 2.65 22.83 15.26
CA ILE A 378 1.22 22.65 15.48
C ILE A 378 0.97 21.97 16.84
N ASP A 379 -0.12 22.33 17.50
CA ASP A 379 -0.55 21.65 18.72
C ASP A 379 -1.15 20.28 18.38
N PHE A 380 -1.06 19.31 19.31
CA PHE A 380 -1.61 17.97 19.09
C PHE A 380 -3.13 17.99 18.83
N GLY A 381 -3.90 18.85 19.50
CA GLY A 381 -5.34 18.96 19.25
C GLY A 381 -5.65 19.46 17.84
N GLU A 382 -4.88 20.44 17.35
CA GLU A 382 -5.01 20.95 15.99
C GLU A 382 -4.56 19.91 14.96
N TYR A 383 -3.48 19.16 15.23
CA TYR A 383 -3.06 18.04 14.39
C TYR A 383 -4.12 16.94 14.30
N LEU A 384 -4.80 16.61 15.40
CA LEU A 384 -5.90 15.64 15.37
C LEU A 384 -7.09 16.17 14.58
N TYR A 385 -7.41 17.45 14.65
CA TYR A 385 -8.49 18.06 13.88
C TYR A 385 -8.16 18.17 12.38
N ARG A 386 -6.92 18.54 12.04
CA ARG A 386 -6.42 18.82 10.68
C ARG A 386 -5.08 18.14 10.38
N PRO A 387 -5.03 16.80 10.37
CA PRO A 387 -3.83 16.09 9.96
C PRO A 387 -3.67 16.24 8.44
N ILE A 388 -2.49 16.65 7.97
CA ILE A 388 -2.21 16.67 6.53
C ILE A 388 -2.04 15.22 6.06
N HIS A 389 -2.81 14.78 5.07
CA HIS A 389 -2.71 13.43 4.48
C HIS A 389 -1.76 13.38 3.27
N GLU A 390 -0.88 14.38 3.17
CA GLU A 390 0.40 14.31 2.50
C GLU A 390 1.40 13.62 3.42
N PHE A 391 1.77 12.41 3.02
CA PHE A 391 2.73 11.61 3.76
C PHE A 391 4.13 11.87 3.23
N ALA A 392 5.07 11.99 4.16
CA ALA A 392 6.47 12.18 3.86
C ALA A 392 6.93 11.11 2.87
N LYS A 393 7.59 11.52 1.78
CA LYS A 393 7.98 10.59 0.72
C LYS A 393 9.42 10.79 0.26
N GLY A 394 9.94 9.73 -0.33
CA GLY A 394 11.23 9.73 -0.98
C GLY A 394 11.08 10.14 -2.43
N GLN A 395 12.19 10.10 -3.14
CA GLN A 395 12.20 10.21 -4.59
C GLN A 395 11.97 8.83 -5.19
N SER A 396 10.90 8.71 -5.97
CA SER A 396 10.57 7.48 -6.69
C SER A 396 10.72 7.70 -8.19
N ALA A 397 11.35 6.75 -8.86
CA ALA A 397 11.36 6.71 -10.33
C ALA A 397 10.00 6.31 -10.92
N GLN A 398 9.07 5.82 -10.09
CA GLN A 398 7.79 5.25 -10.52
C GLN A 398 6.67 6.30 -10.69
N GLY A 399 6.86 7.52 -10.18
CA GLY A 399 5.84 8.57 -10.22
C GLY A 399 6.44 9.96 -9.99
N SER A 400 5.83 10.97 -10.58
CA SER A 400 6.24 12.39 -10.48
C SER A 400 5.21 13.23 -9.72
N LEU A 401 4.26 12.58 -9.03
CA LEU A 401 3.21 13.22 -8.27
C LEU A 401 3.76 13.86 -6.99
N ALA A 402 3.23 15.05 -6.66
CA ALA A 402 3.56 15.81 -5.46
C ALA A 402 5.09 16.00 -5.23
N PRO A 403 5.82 16.53 -6.23
CA PRO A 403 7.27 16.68 -6.18
C PRO A 403 7.74 17.59 -5.03
N GLU A 404 6.89 18.48 -4.52
CA GLU A 404 7.14 19.32 -3.34
C GLU A 404 7.35 18.51 -2.05
N PHE A 405 6.88 17.27 -2.00
CA PHE A 405 7.12 16.35 -0.89
C PHE A 405 8.28 15.39 -1.13
N ASP A 406 8.99 15.47 -2.26
CA ASP A 406 10.19 14.67 -2.50
C ASP A 406 11.25 14.93 -1.44
N ASN A 407 11.76 13.85 -0.82
CA ASN A 407 12.78 13.88 0.23
C ASN A 407 12.33 14.48 1.57
N THR A 408 11.03 14.56 1.80
CA THR A 408 10.49 14.92 3.12
C THR A 408 10.60 13.76 4.12
N LEU A 409 10.76 12.52 3.64
CA LEU A 409 11.05 11.37 4.51
C LEU A 409 12.46 11.44 5.09
N ARG A 410 12.63 10.86 6.28
CA ARG A 410 13.95 10.72 6.92
C ARG A 410 14.83 9.78 6.09
N ARG A 411 16.00 10.26 5.70
CA ARG A 411 17.01 9.45 5.01
C ARG A 411 17.80 8.57 5.97
N CYS A 412 18.54 7.59 5.43
CA CYS A 412 19.32 6.60 6.18
C CYS A 412 20.19 7.24 7.28
N GLU A 413 20.90 8.32 6.94
CA GLU A 413 21.80 9.09 7.79
C GLU A 413 21.10 9.81 8.95
N SER A 414 19.77 9.94 8.93
CA SER A 414 18.99 10.50 10.04
C SER A 414 18.88 9.54 11.23
N CYS A 415 19.06 8.24 10.99
CA CYS A 415 18.96 7.18 12.00
C CYS A 415 20.27 6.37 12.15
N HIS A 416 21.08 6.30 11.09
CA HIS A 416 22.30 5.50 11.03
C HIS A 416 23.56 6.36 11.00
N SER A 417 24.52 6.02 11.86
CA SER A 417 25.85 6.62 11.84
C SER A 417 26.77 5.87 10.86
N VAL A 418 27.19 6.58 9.81
CA VAL A 418 28.22 6.10 8.87
C VAL A 418 29.54 5.93 9.61
N GLU A 419 29.90 6.88 10.48
CA GLU A 419 31.20 6.89 11.14
C GLU A 419 31.42 5.71 12.07
N ASP A 420 30.40 5.32 12.83
CA ASP A 420 30.56 4.31 13.87
C ASP A 420 30.69 2.89 13.30
N ASN A 421 30.06 2.61 12.15
CA ASN A 421 29.91 1.25 11.63
C ASN A 421 30.71 0.97 10.35
N HIS A 422 31.12 1.99 9.58
CA HIS A 422 31.79 1.81 8.28
C HIS A 422 33.31 1.98 8.34
N ASN A 423 33.96 1.58 9.43
CA ASN A 423 35.42 1.73 9.59
C ASN A 423 36.26 0.95 8.56
N TRP A 424 35.64 0.00 7.86
CA TRP A 424 36.24 -0.75 6.77
C TRP A 424 36.22 0.01 5.43
N LEU A 425 35.37 1.03 5.28
CA LEU A 425 35.15 1.76 4.03
C LEU A 425 36.15 2.94 3.94
N PRO A 426 37.12 2.92 3.00
CA PRO A 426 38.02 4.05 2.81
C PRO A 426 37.26 5.25 2.23
N TYR A 427 37.72 6.49 2.49
CA TYR A 427 37.11 7.70 1.91
C TYR A 427 35.58 7.77 2.09
N LYS A 428 35.09 7.58 3.33
CA LYS A 428 33.65 7.50 3.65
C LYS A 428 32.84 8.65 3.03
N ASP A 429 33.30 9.90 3.21
CA ASP A 429 32.64 11.08 2.65
C ASP A 429 32.44 10.99 1.14
N ARG A 430 33.47 10.52 0.40
CA ARG A 430 33.39 10.40 -1.05
C ARG A 430 32.43 9.30 -1.48
N HIS A 431 32.33 8.21 -0.70
CA HIS A 431 31.36 7.16 -0.98
C HIS A 431 29.93 7.64 -0.79
N MET A 432 29.65 8.32 0.33
CA MET A 432 28.29 8.81 0.63
C MET A 432 27.84 9.92 -0.32
N GLN A 433 28.78 10.61 -1.00
CA GLN A 433 28.47 11.57 -2.07
C GLN A 433 28.10 10.92 -3.40
N GLU A 434 28.51 9.67 -3.66
CA GLU A 434 28.49 9.09 -5.01
C GLU A 434 27.64 7.82 -5.09
N VAL A 435 27.40 7.14 -3.97
CA VAL A 435 26.72 5.84 -3.91
C VAL A 435 25.67 5.87 -2.80
N SER A 436 24.45 5.47 -3.14
CA SER A 436 23.36 5.34 -2.18
C SER A 436 23.60 4.19 -1.20
N CYS A 437 23.02 4.25 0.01
CA CYS A 437 23.14 3.19 1.00
C CYS A 437 22.62 1.85 0.46
N GLU A 438 21.52 1.92 -0.30
CA GLU A 438 20.81 0.81 -0.90
C GLU A 438 21.72 -0.01 -1.85
N SER A 439 22.69 0.63 -2.53
CA SER A 439 23.63 -0.07 -3.42
C SER A 439 24.49 -1.12 -2.71
N CYS A 440 24.75 -0.95 -1.41
CA CYS A 440 25.52 -1.91 -0.59
C CYS A 440 24.63 -2.73 0.34
N HIS A 441 23.51 -2.18 0.80
CA HIS A 441 22.61 -2.80 1.78
C HIS A 441 21.45 -3.58 1.15
N ILE A 442 21.18 -3.37 -0.13
CA ILE A 442 20.17 -4.10 -0.92
C ILE A 442 20.82 -4.55 -2.25
N PRO A 443 21.92 -5.33 -2.21
CA PRO A 443 22.66 -5.70 -3.41
C PRO A 443 21.92 -6.75 -4.26
N GLU A 444 20.95 -7.44 -3.69
CA GLU A 444 20.18 -8.52 -4.32
C GLU A 444 18.77 -8.53 -3.76
N LEU A 445 17.78 -8.78 -4.64
CA LEU A 445 16.38 -8.94 -4.29
C LEU A 445 15.98 -10.38 -4.59
N HIS A 446 15.20 -11.00 -3.70
CA HIS A 446 14.81 -12.41 -3.82
C HIS A 446 13.36 -12.64 -4.24
N ALA A 447 12.56 -11.58 -4.32
CA ALA A 447 11.21 -11.67 -4.86
C ALA A 447 11.24 -11.56 -6.39
N PRO A 448 10.26 -12.16 -7.09
CA PRO A 448 10.07 -11.92 -8.51
C PRO A 448 9.79 -10.43 -8.76
N ALA A 449 10.29 -9.90 -9.87
CA ALA A 449 10.02 -8.53 -10.30
C ALA A 449 9.86 -8.47 -11.82
N GLN A 450 9.08 -7.52 -12.32
CA GLN A 450 8.85 -7.34 -13.74
C GLN A 450 10.16 -7.08 -14.48
N GLN A 451 10.42 -7.83 -15.55
CA GLN A 451 11.54 -7.57 -16.48
C GLN A 451 11.04 -6.89 -17.75
N ALA A 452 9.92 -7.37 -18.29
CA ALA A 452 9.37 -6.92 -19.55
C ALA A 452 7.85 -7.02 -19.58
N VAL A 453 7.18 -6.06 -20.22
CA VAL A 453 5.74 -6.08 -20.53
C VAL A 453 5.53 -5.70 -21.99
N ASP A 454 5.09 -6.65 -22.81
CA ASP A 454 4.87 -6.48 -24.24
C ASP A 454 3.38 -6.49 -24.57
N TRP A 455 2.82 -5.30 -24.78
CA TRP A 455 1.44 -5.09 -25.24
C TRP A 455 1.30 -5.21 -26.76
N THR A 456 2.39 -5.45 -27.49
CA THR A 456 2.31 -5.67 -28.94
C THR A 456 1.78 -7.06 -29.30
N VAL A 457 1.76 -7.98 -28.33
CA VAL A 457 1.22 -9.33 -28.41
C VAL A 457 0.32 -9.59 -27.21
N LEU A 458 -0.95 -9.95 -27.45
CA LEU A 458 -1.89 -10.29 -26.38
C LEU A 458 -2.02 -11.80 -26.20
N GLN A 459 -2.17 -12.21 -24.94
CA GLN A 459 -2.57 -13.55 -24.56
C GLN A 459 -4.08 -13.74 -24.77
N LEU A 460 -4.56 -14.99 -24.65
CA LEU A 460 -5.98 -15.33 -24.92
C LEU A 460 -6.97 -14.69 -23.92
N ASP A 461 -6.49 -14.25 -22.77
CA ASP A 461 -7.26 -13.54 -21.75
C ASP A 461 -7.17 -12.01 -21.88
N GLY A 462 -6.51 -11.49 -22.92
CA GLY A 462 -6.32 -10.06 -23.16
C GLY A 462 -5.13 -9.44 -22.42
N SER A 463 -4.42 -10.21 -21.58
CA SER A 463 -3.22 -9.73 -20.89
C SER A 463 -2.02 -9.59 -21.84
N PRO A 464 -1.01 -8.75 -21.51
CA PRO A 464 0.21 -8.64 -22.31
C PRO A 464 1.09 -9.88 -22.12
N ALA A 465 2.05 -10.08 -23.02
CA ALA A 465 3.14 -11.00 -22.75
C ALA A 465 4.09 -10.39 -21.70
N THR A 466 4.35 -11.11 -20.61
CA THR A 466 5.19 -10.65 -19.50
C THR A 466 6.43 -11.54 -19.32
N GLU A 467 7.52 -10.94 -18.84
CA GLU A 467 8.67 -11.68 -18.34
C GLU A 467 9.01 -11.23 -16.92
N CYS A 468 9.30 -12.21 -16.06
CA CYS A 468 9.79 -12.01 -14.71
C CYS A 468 11.32 -12.08 -14.63
N ARG A 469 11.88 -11.23 -13.79
CA ARG A 469 13.26 -11.26 -13.34
C ARG A 469 13.40 -12.12 -12.09
N GLY A 470 14.46 -12.93 -12.04
CA GLY A 470 14.78 -13.73 -10.85
C GLY A 470 13.89 -14.96 -10.65
N VAL A 471 13.29 -15.46 -11.73
CA VAL A 471 12.40 -16.63 -11.73
C VAL A 471 12.83 -17.62 -12.81
N GLU A 472 13.01 -18.88 -12.45
CA GLU A 472 13.16 -19.99 -13.40
C GLU A 472 11.88 -20.85 -13.43
N ASN A 473 11.47 -21.24 -14.64
CA ASN A 473 10.22 -21.98 -14.88
C ASN A 473 8.97 -21.24 -14.38
N ALA A 474 8.89 -19.92 -14.64
CA ALA A 474 7.70 -19.10 -14.39
C ALA A 474 6.43 -19.75 -14.98
N GLY A 475 5.29 -19.60 -14.30
CA GLY A 475 4.01 -20.26 -14.64
C GLY A 475 3.95 -21.76 -14.27
N GLY A 476 5.02 -22.32 -13.70
CA GLY A 476 5.02 -23.69 -13.17
C GLY A 476 4.41 -23.79 -11.77
N SER A 477 4.01 -25.00 -11.34
CA SER A 477 3.44 -25.22 -10.00
C SER A 477 4.39 -24.95 -8.82
N SER A 478 5.68 -24.77 -9.09
CA SER A 478 6.71 -24.45 -8.09
C SER A 478 7.94 -23.85 -8.81
N PRO A 479 7.85 -22.58 -9.23
CA PRO A 479 8.96 -21.92 -9.87
C PRO A 479 10.09 -21.71 -8.88
N LEU A 480 11.32 -21.69 -9.38
CA LEU A 480 12.50 -21.44 -8.56
C LEU A 480 12.79 -19.94 -8.58
N LEU A 481 12.76 -19.30 -7.41
CA LEU A 481 13.14 -17.91 -7.26
C LEU A 481 14.65 -17.83 -7.04
N THR A 482 15.37 -17.34 -8.03
CA THR A 482 16.83 -17.15 -8.01
C THR A 482 17.21 -15.75 -7.56
N GLY A 483 16.26 -14.82 -7.52
CA GLY A 483 16.50 -13.42 -7.21
C GLY A 483 17.25 -12.69 -8.33
N TYR A 484 17.59 -11.43 -8.10
CA TYR A 484 18.33 -10.63 -9.07
C TYR A 484 19.13 -9.50 -8.41
N THR A 485 20.22 -9.12 -9.09
CA THR A 485 21.01 -7.92 -8.75
C THR A 485 20.47 -6.71 -9.52
N PRO A 486 20.01 -5.65 -8.83
CA PRO A 486 19.58 -4.42 -9.49
C PRO A 486 20.71 -3.75 -10.28
N THR A 487 20.34 -3.01 -11.33
CA THR A 487 21.31 -2.18 -12.05
C THR A 487 21.54 -0.89 -11.27
N LEU A 488 22.80 -0.52 -11.05
CA LEU A 488 23.12 0.77 -10.43
C LEU A 488 23.09 1.89 -11.46
N LEU A 489 22.17 2.85 -11.29
CA LEU A 489 22.02 4.01 -12.16
C LEU A 489 21.99 5.31 -11.35
N PRO A 490 22.36 6.45 -11.95
CA PRO A 490 22.25 7.75 -11.29
C PRO A 490 20.80 8.09 -10.91
N ARG A 491 20.57 8.42 -9.65
CA ARG A 491 19.34 8.99 -9.11
C ARG A 491 19.62 10.43 -8.67
N ILE A 492 18.78 11.37 -9.10
CA ILE A 492 18.82 12.76 -8.61
C ILE A 492 18.32 12.76 -7.18
N ASN A 493 19.10 13.33 -6.27
CA ASN A 493 18.76 13.55 -4.87
C ASN A 493 18.07 14.92 -4.69
N GLY A 494 17.41 15.15 -3.56
CA GLY A 494 16.75 16.43 -3.24
C GLY A 494 17.62 17.70 -3.36
N ALA A 495 18.93 17.60 -3.15
CA ALA A 495 19.85 18.75 -3.32
C ALA A 495 20.33 18.94 -4.77
N GLY A 496 19.80 18.18 -5.72
CA GLY A 496 20.14 18.23 -7.15
C GLY A 496 21.45 17.49 -7.52
N ASP A 497 22.12 16.89 -6.54
CA ASP A 497 23.25 15.98 -6.74
C ASP A 497 22.78 14.58 -7.17
N TYR A 498 23.73 13.74 -7.58
CA TYR A 498 23.45 12.40 -8.07
C TYR A 498 24.16 11.35 -7.23
N THR A 499 23.45 10.25 -6.92
CA THR A 499 24.07 9.03 -6.37
C THR A 499 23.75 7.84 -7.25
N LEU A 500 24.66 6.85 -7.29
CA LEU A 500 24.37 5.55 -7.88
C LEU A 500 23.45 4.77 -6.94
N ALA A 501 22.26 4.43 -7.43
CA ALA A 501 21.22 3.72 -6.70
C ALA A 501 20.72 2.49 -7.47
N PRO A 502 20.26 1.44 -6.76
CA PRO A 502 19.70 0.25 -7.40
C PRO A 502 18.40 0.56 -8.12
N HIS A 503 18.28 0.08 -9.35
CA HIS A 503 17.08 0.17 -10.18
C HIS A 503 16.73 -1.20 -10.77
N ASN A 504 15.44 -1.53 -10.78
CA ASN A 504 14.93 -2.54 -11.69
C ASN A 504 14.59 -1.88 -13.03
N LEU A 505 15.24 -2.30 -14.10
CA LEU A 505 14.93 -1.85 -15.44
C LEU A 505 13.85 -2.75 -16.03
N VAL A 506 12.69 -2.15 -16.31
CA VAL A 506 11.55 -2.80 -16.96
C VAL A 506 11.43 -2.29 -18.38
N ALA A 507 11.47 -3.20 -19.35
CA ALA A 507 11.23 -2.86 -20.74
C ALA A 507 9.73 -2.95 -21.05
N SER A 508 9.19 -2.03 -21.86
CA SER A 508 7.83 -2.16 -22.34
C SER A 508 7.72 -1.82 -23.82
N TRP A 509 6.88 -2.58 -24.52
CA TRP A 509 6.54 -2.39 -25.92
C TRP A 509 5.04 -2.22 -26.04
N TYR A 510 4.64 -1.28 -26.88
CA TYR A 510 3.24 -0.94 -27.06
C TYR A 510 3.01 -0.22 -28.39
N TRP A 511 1.75 -0.15 -28.79
CA TRP A 511 1.33 0.54 -30.01
C TRP A 511 0.94 1.98 -29.72
N ILE A 512 1.39 2.88 -30.59
CA ILE A 512 0.92 4.27 -30.66
C ILE A 512 0.28 4.52 -32.02
N TYR A 513 -0.66 5.45 -32.08
CA TYR A 513 -1.34 5.87 -33.30
C TYR A 513 -1.53 7.40 -33.34
N GLY A 514 -1.87 7.90 -34.53
CA GLY A 514 -2.28 9.29 -34.72
C GLY A 514 -1.13 10.31 -34.75
N GLU A 515 -1.50 11.55 -35.06
CA GLU A 515 -0.65 12.74 -35.00
C GLU A 515 -1.47 13.87 -34.36
N PRO A 516 -1.18 14.29 -33.11
CA PRO A 516 -0.08 13.81 -32.27
C PRO A 516 -0.26 12.35 -31.83
N ALA A 517 0.86 11.67 -31.60
CA ALA A 517 0.87 10.26 -31.20
C ALA A 517 0.17 10.03 -29.84
N ARG A 518 -0.54 8.90 -29.71
CA ARG A 518 -1.24 8.45 -28.50
C ARG A 518 -1.19 6.93 -28.37
N PRO A 519 -1.29 6.34 -27.17
CA PRO A 519 -1.38 4.89 -27.00
C PRO A 519 -2.65 4.35 -27.67
N VAL A 520 -2.55 3.20 -28.36
CA VAL A 520 -3.73 2.55 -28.95
C VAL A 520 -4.64 2.05 -27.81
N PRO A 521 -5.95 2.35 -27.81
CA PRO A 521 -6.88 1.86 -26.80
C PRO A 521 -6.86 0.34 -26.65
N LEU A 522 -6.96 -0.17 -25.43
CA LEU A 522 -6.80 -1.61 -25.14
C LEU A 522 -7.81 -2.45 -25.94
N ARG A 523 -9.09 -2.04 -25.98
CA ARG A 523 -10.13 -2.76 -26.75
C ARG A 523 -9.79 -2.93 -28.23
N ASN A 524 -9.08 -1.96 -28.81
CA ASN A 524 -8.72 -2.02 -30.23
C ASN A 524 -7.59 -3.03 -30.45
N LEU A 525 -6.69 -3.19 -29.47
CA LEU A 525 -5.70 -4.27 -29.49
C LEU A 525 -6.37 -5.63 -29.31
N GLU A 526 -7.30 -5.75 -28.36
CA GLU A 526 -8.05 -6.98 -28.13
C GLU A 526 -8.84 -7.39 -29.38
N ALA A 527 -9.54 -6.45 -30.02
CA ALA A 527 -10.23 -6.70 -31.29
C ALA A 527 -9.25 -7.18 -32.38
N ALA A 528 -8.05 -6.62 -32.46
CA ALA A 528 -7.06 -7.03 -33.47
C ALA A 528 -6.47 -8.44 -33.24
N TRP A 529 -6.41 -8.91 -31.98
CA TRP A 529 -5.78 -10.18 -31.61
C TRP A 529 -6.77 -11.32 -31.34
N LEU A 530 -7.95 -11.01 -30.82
CA LEU A 530 -8.89 -11.98 -30.25
C LEU A 530 -10.19 -12.13 -31.06
N THR A 531 -10.43 -11.26 -32.05
CA THR A 531 -11.58 -11.36 -32.98
C THR A 531 -11.11 -11.70 -34.39
#